data_AF-A0A9C8HXI7-F1
#
_entry.id   AF-A0A9C8HXI7-F1
#
_cell.length_a   1.000
_cell.length_b   1.000
_cell.length_c   1.000
_cell.angle_alpha   90.00
_cell.angle_beta   90.00
_cell.angle_gamma   90.00
#
_symmetry.space_group_name_H-M   'P 1'
#
loop_
_entity.id
_entity.type
_entity.pdbx_description
1 polymer ?
#
loop_
_entity_poly.entity_id
_entity_poly.type
_entity_poly.pdbx_seq_one_letter_code
_entity_poly.pdbx_strand_id
1 'polypeptide(L)'
;MGLLKNLFKKKKRISVIGLDGVPYTFINKLMENGTMPFFKSLIDSGGDFRRMNSVIPTISSVAWSTYMTGKDCSGHGIYGFIDRTPNPFKLYIPIGKNMKAGSLWNYLSEKKKRVFVMNVPVTFPPQPVNGILICGFLATDIN
;
A
#
# COMPACT_ATOMS: atom_id res chain seq x y z
N MET A 1 2.62 -11.48 40.38
CA MET A 1 3.34 -12.23 39.32
C MET A 1 2.90 -11.92 37.86
N GLY A 2 1.94 -11.01 37.62
CA GLY A 2 1.46 -10.67 36.25
C GLY A 2 2.07 -9.41 35.61
N LEU A 3 2.61 -8.47 36.41
CA LEU A 3 3.10 -7.18 35.93
C LEU A 3 4.33 -7.30 35.00
N LEU A 4 5.27 -8.19 35.36
CA LEU A 4 6.48 -8.47 34.59
C LEU A 4 6.22 -9.23 33.27
N LYS A 5 5.18 -10.06 33.19
CA LYS A 5 4.85 -10.79 31.96
C LYS A 5 4.39 -9.88 30.81
N ASN A 6 3.76 -8.75 31.12
CA ASN A 6 3.33 -7.78 30.10
C ASN A 6 4.48 -6.91 29.58
N LEU A 7 5.53 -6.70 30.38
CA LEU A 7 6.73 -5.95 29.98
C LEU A 7 7.53 -6.66 28.88
N PHE A 8 7.53 -8.00 28.86
CA PHE A 8 8.24 -8.81 27.87
C PHE A 8 7.32 -9.44 26.80
N LYS A 9 6.03 -9.11 26.79
CA LYS A 9 5.11 -9.65 25.78
C LYS A 9 5.44 -9.02 24.42
N LYS A 10 6.08 -9.80 23.55
CA LYS A 10 6.40 -9.39 22.17
C LYS A 10 5.13 -8.91 21.49
N LYS A 11 5.05 -7.61 21.20
CA LYS A 11 3.91 -7.03 20.48
C LYS A 11 3.88 -7.66 19.08
N LYS A 12 2.73 -8.23 18.70
CA LYS A 12 2.50 -8.69 17.33
C LYS A 12 2.66 -7.49 16.39
N ARG A 13 3.47 -7.66 15.35
CA ARG A 13 3.69 -6.67 14.28
C ARG A 13 3.14 -7.26 12.98
N ILE A 14 2.68 -6.39 12.11
CA ILE A 14 2.22 -6.74 10.77
C ILE A 14 3.13 -6.02 9.80
N SER A 15 3.63 -6.75 8.81
CA SER A 15 4.38 -6.20 7.69
C SER A 15 3.63 -6.54 6.41
N VAL A 16 3.50 -5.56 5.51
CA VAL A 16 2.95 -5.76 4.18
C VAL A 16 4.02 -5.37 3.18
N ILE A 17 4.31 -6.28 2.25
CA ILE A 17 5.20 -6.04 1.11
C ILE A 17 4.33 -6.13 -0.12
N GLY A 18 4.17 -5.02 -0.83
CA GLY A 18 3.46 -5.03 -2.10
C GLY A 18 4.43 -5.04 -3.27
N LEU A 19 4.11 -5.85 -4.28
CA LEU A 19 4.90 -5.99 -5.51
C LEU A 19 4.06 -5.43 -6.66
N ASP A 20 4.51 -4.32 -7.24
CA ASP A 20 3.79 -3.64 -8.32
C ASP A 20 3.89 -4.42 -9.64
N GLY A 21 2.77 -4.54 -10.36
CA GLY A 21 2.73 -5.20 -11.66
C GLY A 21 3.02 -6.71 -11.65
N VAL A 22 2.88 -7.39 -10.51
CA VAL A 22 3.20 -8.82 -10.37
C VAL A 22 1.93 -9.69 -10.38
N PRO A 23 1.62 -10.39 -11.50
CA PRO A 23 0.46 -11.25 -11.56
C PRO A 23 0.68 -12.58 -10.83
N TYR A 24 -0.40 -13.15 -10.29
CA TYR A 24 -0.40 -14.46 -9.61
C TYR A 24 0.29 -15.56 -10.42
N THR A 25 -0.01 -15.64 -11.72
CA THR A 25 0.52 -16.67 -12.63
C THR A 25 2.04 -16.58 -12.79
N PHE A 26 2.62 -15.39 -12.68
CA PHE A 26 4.07 -15.21 -12.77
C PHE A 26 4.77 -15.77 -11.54
N ILE A 27 4.30 -15.46 -10.34
CA ILE A 27 4.84 -16.03 -9.10
C ILE A 27 4.68 -17.54 -9.08
N ASN A 28 3.53 -18.07 -9.51
CA ASN A 28 3.32 -19.51 -9.60
C ASN A 28 4.37 -20.20 -10.50
N LYS A 29 4.59 -19.67 -11.70
CA LYS A 29 5.60 -20.19 -12.64
C LYS A 29 7.01 -20.15 -12.06
N LEU A 30 7.36 -19.07 -11.34
CA LEU A 30 8.69 -18.93 -10.70
C LEU A 30 8.89 -19.86 -9.51
N MET A 31 7.82 -20.27 -8.82
CA MET A 31 7.90 -21.32 -7.81
C MET A 31 8.08 -22.69 -8.43
N GLU A 32 7.30 -23.01 -9.47
CA GLU A 32 7.33 -24.32 -10.15
C GLU A 32 8.68 -24.60 -10.81
N ASN A 33 9.33 -23.58 -11.38
CA ASN A 33 10.64 -23.75 -12.00
C ASN A 33 11.82 -23.61 -11.03
N GLY A 34 11.57 -23.49 -9.72
CA GLY A 34 12.61 -23.40 -8.70
C GLY A 34 13.30 -22.04 -8.54
N THR A 35 12.87 -20.98 -9.25
CA THR A 35 13.47 -19.63 -9.14
C THR A 35 13.14 -18.95 -7.80
N MET A 36 11.96 -19.22 -7.22
CA MET A 36 11.51 -18.64 -5.94
C MET A 36 11.34 -19.71 -4.84
N PRO A 37 12.42 -20.39 -4.43
CA PRO A 37 12.33 -21.50 -3.48
C PRO A 37 11.89 -21.07 -2.09
N PHE A 38 12.27 -19.86 -1.65
CA PHE A 38 11.87 -19.32 -0.34
C PHE A 38 10.39 -18.93 -0.28
N PHE A 39 9.84 -18.40 -1.39
CA PHE A 39 8.41 -18.10 -1.45
C PHE A 39 7.59 -19.40 -1.45
N LYS A 40 8.06 -20.42 -2.18
CA LYS A 40 7.47 -21.76 -2.13
C LYS A 40 7.50 -22.34 -0.70
N SER A 41 8.63 -22.28 -0.02
CA SER A 41 8.76 -22.74 1.37
C SER A 41 7.82 -22.01 2.34
N LEU A 42 7.56 -20.72 2.12
CA LEU A 42 6.60 -19.95 2.92
C LEU A 42 5.16 -20.49 2.76
N ILE A 43 4.77 -20.88 1.55
CA ILE A 43 3.45 -21.50 1.29
C ILE A 43 3.40 -22.90 1.89
N ASP A 44 4.42 -23.73 1.64
CA ASP A 44 4.47 -25.11 2.11
C ASP A 44 4.45 -25.21 3.65
N SER A 45 4.90 -24.17 4.36
CA SER A 45 4.85 -24.06 5.83
C SER A 45 3.50 -23.55 6.39
N GLY A 46 2.48 -23.42 5.53
CA GLY A 46 1.13 -23.00 5.91
C GLY A 46 0.75 -21.58 5.49
N GLY A 47 1.55 -20.93 4.64
CA GLY A 47 1.22 -19.65 4.03
C GLY A 47 0.07 -19.79 3.02
N ASP A 48 -0.73 -18.74 2.89
CA ASP A 48 -1.87 -18.70 1.97
C ASP A 48 -1.51 -17.94 0.68
N PHE A 49 -1.63 -18.62 -0.46
CA PHE A 49 -1.35 -18.05 -1.78
C PHE A 49 -2.59 -18.15 -2.66
N ARG A 50 -3.26 -17.00 -2.85
CA ARG A 50 -4.53 -16.91 -3.58
C ARG A 50 -4.47 -15.83 -4.64
N ARG A 51 -5.14 -16.11 -5.76
CA ARG A 51 -5.37 -15.10 -6.80
C ARG A 51 -6.36 -14.05 -6.29
N MET A 52 -6.02 -12.79 -6.50
CA MET A 52 -6.92 -11.66 -6.21
C MET A 52 -7.22 -10.89 -7.50
N ASN A 53 -8.42 -10.30 -7.56
CA ASN A 53 -8.77 -9.35 -8.60
C ASN A 53 -8.23 -7.97 -8.22
N SER A 54 -7.69 -7.25 -9.20
CA SER A 54 -7.34 -5.84 -9.03
C SER A 54 -8.60 -4.97 -9.15
N VAL A 55 -8.40 -3.67 -9.01
CA VAL A 55 -9.43 -2.64 -9.16
C VAL A 55 -9.64 -2.27 -10.63
N ILE A 56 -10.78 -1.63 -10.91
CA ILE A 56 -11.04 -0.99 -12.21
C ILE A 56 -11.00 0.53 -12.01
N PRO A 57 -10.21 1.28 -12.80
CA PRO A 57 -9.27 0.81 -13.83
C PRO A 57 -8.00 0.17 -13.24
N THR A 58 -7.42 -0.81 -13.95
CA THR A 58 -6.22 -1.55 -13.52
C THR A 58 -4.94 -0.73 -13.70
N ILE A 59 -4.83 0.37 -12.97
CA ILE A 59 -3.67 1.30 -13.00
C ILE A 59 -3.09 1.36 -11.59
N SER A 60 -1.76 1.33 -11.45
CA SER A 60 -1.08 1.26 -10.15
C SER A 60 -1.50 2.40 -9.21
N SER A 61 -1.60 3.65 -9.68
CA SER A 61 -2.08 4.76 -8.83
C SER A 61 -3.47 4.52 -8.24
N VAL A 62 -4.37 3.87 -8.98
CA VAL A 62 -5.72 3.52 -8.49
C VAL A 62 -5.63 2.34 -7.53
N ALA A 63 -4.92 1.27 -7.91
CA ALA A 63 -4.79 0.06 -7.08
C ALA A 63 -4.16 0.35 -5.71
N TRP A 64 -3.09 1.13 -5.66
CA TRP A 64 -2.43 1.53 -4.41
C TRP A 64 -3.30 2.46 -3.57
N SER A 65 -4.05 3.37 -4.21
CA SER A 65 -5.02 4.24 -3.53
C SER A 65 -6.16 3.45 -2.91
N THR A 66 -6.70 2.46 -3.64
CA THR A 66 -7.70 1.55 -3.10
C THR A 66 -7.15 0.69 -1.97
N TYR A 67 -5.97 0.10 -2.12
CA TYR A 67 -5.31 -0.67 -1.07
C TYR A 67 -5.15 0.15 0.21
N MET A 68 -4.65 1.39 0.10
CA MET A 68 -4.37 2.19 1.28
C MET A 68 -5.63 2.76 1.94
N THR A 69 -6.73 2.97 1.21
CA THR A 69 -7.94 3.64 1.74
C THR A 69 -9.10 2.68 2.00
N GLY A 70 -9.10 1.49 1.41
CA GLY A 70 -10.24 0.58 1.40
C GLY A 70 -11.45 1.12 0.62
N LYS A 71 -11.25 2.10 -0.27
CA LYS A 71 -12.28 2.71 -1.13
C LYS A 71 -11.99 2.43 -2.60
N ASP A 72 -13.01 2.49 -3.45
CA ASP A 72 -12.80 2.51 -4.91
C ASP A 72 -12.38 3.90 -5.41
N CYS A 73 -12.14 4.02 -6.71
CA CYS A 73 -11.72 5.27 -7.35
C CYS A 73 -12.71 6.43 -7.15
N SER A 74 -14.01 6.15 -7.00
CA SER A 74 -15.02 7.15 -6.70
C SER A 74 -14.91 7.66 -5.26
N GLY A 75 -14.55 6.78 -4.32
CA GLY A 75 -14.40 7.12 -2.91
C GLY A 75 -13.09 7.84 -2.59
N HIS A 76 -11.96 7.43 -3.18
CA HIS A 76 -10.66 8.07 -2.91
C HIS A 76 -10.28 9.17 -3.91
N GLY A 77 -10.95 9.24 -5.08
CA GLY A 77 -10.78 10.33 -6.05
C GLY A 77 -9.54 10.24 -6.94
N ILE A 78 -8.90 9.08 -7.04
CA ILE A 78 -7.73 8.86 -7.89
C ILE A 78 -8.15 7.92 -9.02
N TYR A 79 -8.05 8.39 -10.26
CA TYR A 79 -8.52 7.66 -11.45
C TYR A 79 -7.38 7.18 -12.37
N GLY A 80 -6.15 7.63 -12.12
CA GLY A 80 -4.99 7.29 -12.93
C GLY A 80 -3.78 8.13 -12.57
N PHE A 81 -2.70 8.00 -13.33
CA PHE A 81 -1.49 8.84 -13.19
C PHE A 81 -1.62 10.22 -13.82
N ILE A 82 -2.60 10.39 -14.71
CA ILE A 82 -2.94 11.65 -15.36
C ILE A 82 -4.45 11.83 -15.17
N ASP A 83 -4.85 13.01 -14.74
CA ASP A 83 -6.24 13.42 -14.62
C ASP A 83 -6.41 14.85 -15.16
N ARG A 84 -7.65 15.36 -15.21
CA ARG A 84 -7.98 16.66 -15.78
C ARG A 84 -8.94 17.45 -14.91
N THR A 85 -8.77 18.77 -14.85
CA THR A 85 -9.81 19.65 -14.30
C THR A 85 -10.99 19.74 -15.27
N PRO A 86 -12.24 19.85 -14.81
CA PRO A 86 -13.40 19.90 -15.73
C PRO A 86 -13.46 21.17 -16.59
N ASN A 87 -12.77 22.25 -16.19
CA ASN A 87 -12.64 23.49 -16.97
C ASN A 87 -11.29 24.15 -16.59
N PRO A 88 -10.33 24.38 -17.51
CA PRO A 88 -10.37 24.21 -18.97
C PRO A 88 -9.78 22.88 -19.45
N PHE A 89 -10.08 21.73 -18.81
CA PHE A 89 -9.45 20.44 -19.15
C PHE A 89 -7.93 20.40 -18.98
N LYS A 90 -7.42 21.13 -17.99
CA LYS A 90 -5.99 21.13 -17.69
C LYS A 90 -5.58 19.79 -17.12
N LEU A 91 -4.62 19.14 -17.77
CA LEU A 91 -4.01 17.90 -17.28
C LEU A 91 -3.18 18.17 -16.03
N TYR A 92 -3.22 17.22 -15.10
CA TYR A 92 -2.37 17.21 -13.91
C TYR A 92 -2.05 15.77 -13.49
N ILE A 93 -0.99 15.61 -12.70
CA ILE A 93 -0.62 14.33 -12.08
C ILE A 93 -1.25 14.30 -10.69
N PRO A 94 -2.17 13.36 -10.41
CA PRO A 94 -2.72 13.21 -9.06
C PRO A 94 -1.64 12.80 -8.07
N ILE A 95 -1.54 13.55 -6.98
CA ILE A 95 -0.66 13.28 -5.85
C ILE A 95 -1.50 13.07 -4.59
N GLY A 96 -0.87 12.83 -3.44
CA GLY A 96 -1.54 12.64 -2.16
C GLY A 96 -2.46 13.79 -1.75
N LYS A 97 -2.24 15.03 -2.23
CA LYS A 97 -3.18 16.15 -2.02
C LYS A 97 -4.54 15.96 -2.70
N ASN A 98 -4.60 15.15 -3.76
CA ASN A 98 -5.83 14.84 -4.48
C ASN A 98 -6.62 13.69 -3.83
N MET A 99 -6.03 12.99 -2.86
CA MET A 99 -6.67 11.89 -2.14
C MET A 99 -7.81 12.43 -1.26
N LYS A 100 -9.04 11.94 -1.49
CA LYS A 100 -10.23 12.36 -0.74
C LYS A 100 -10.55 11.49 0.48
N ALA A 101 -9.89 10.34 0.60
CA ALA A 101 -10.10 9.39 1.68
C ALA A 101 -8.85 9.25 2.55
N GLY A 102 -9.05 9.08 3.86
CA GLY A 102 -7.98 8.78 4.80
C GLY A 102 -7.38 7.40 4.54
N SER A 103 -6.06 7.28 4.73
CA SER A 103 -5.36 6.02 4.54
C SER A 103 -5.40 5.13 5.81
N LEU A 104 -5.02 3.87 5.63
CA LEU A 104 -4.80 2.90 6.69
C LEU A 104 -3.79 3.41 7.72
N TRP A 105 -2.72 4.10 7.30
CA TRP A 105 -1.73 4.65 8.22
C TRP A 105 -2.23 5.87 8.98
N ASN A 106 -3.10 6.70 8.40
CA ASN A 106 -3.77 7.77 9.14
C ASN A 106 -4.66 7.15 10.23
N TYR A 107 -5.51 6.19 9.86
CA TYR A 107 -6.38 5.49 10.80
C TYR A 107 -5.59 4.81 11.95
N LEU A 108 -4.52 4.10 11.63
CA LEU A 108 -3.66 3.47 12.64
C LEU A 108 -2.99 4.50 13.55
N SER A 109 -2.56 5.64 13.01
CA SER A 109 -1.96 6.75 13.77
C SER A 109 -2.95 7.37 14.75
N GLU A 110 -4.19 7.61 14.32
CA GLU A 110 -5.30 8.09 15.18
C GLU A 110 -5.56 7.11 16.33
N LYS A 111 -5.45 5.81 16.08
CA LYS A 111 -5.52 4.76 17.12
C LYS A 111 -4.23 4.59 17.93
N LYS A 112 -3.33 5.58 17.88
CA LYS A 112 -2.05 5.62 18.60
C LYS A 112 -1.13 4.41 18.31
N LYS A 113 -1.28 3.78 17.14
CA LYS A 113 -0.38 2.72 16.68
C LYS A 113 0.78 3.34 15.93
N ARG A 114 1.98 2.75 16.09
CA ARG A 114 3.15 3.17 15.34
C ARG A 114 3.14 2.55 13.94
N VAL A 115 3.43 3.36 12.93
CA VAL A 115 3.48 2.93 11.53
C VAL A 115 4.84 3.25 10.90
N PHE A 116 5.24 2.44 9.93
CA PHE A 116 6.35 2.70 9.02
C PHE A 116 5.83 2.43 7.61
N VAL A 117 5.84 3.45 6.75
CA VAL A 117 5.38 3.38 5.37
C VAL A 117 6.49 3.91 4.49
N MET A 118 6.81 3.18 3.43
CA MET A 118 7.86 3.56 2.49
C MET A 118 7.45 3.17 1.08
N ASN A 119 7.72 4.06 0.13
CA ASN A 119 7.62 3.82 -1.30
C ASN A 119 6.21 3.38 -1.78
N VAL A 120 5.15 3.89 -1.16
CA VAL A 120 3.78 3.68 -1.63
C VAL A 120 3.40 4.82 -2.60
N PRO A 121 2.95 4.57 -3.83
CA PRO A 121 2.58 5.63 -4.78
C PRO A 121 1.47 6.55 -4.28
N VAL A 122 1.41 7.79 -4.81
CA VAL A 122 0.36 8.78 -4.50
C VAL A 122 0.33 9.19 -3.02
N THR A 123 1.48 9.14 -2.35
CA THR A 123 1.62 9.54 -0.94
C THR A 123 2.36 10.86 -0.74
N PHE A 124 2.68 11.56 -1.83
CA PHE A 124 3.34 12.87 -1.79
C PHE A 124 2.33 14.03 -1.77
N PRO A 125 2.50 15.08 -0.96
CA PRO A 125 3.50 15.22 0.10
C PRO A 125 3.18 14.27 1.26
N PRO A 126 4.19 13.88 2.05
CA PRO A 126 4.00 12.96 3.15
C PRO A 126 3.04 13.58 4.18
N GLN A 127 1.99 12.85 4.55
CA GLN A 127 1.10 13.26 5.62
C GLN A 127 1.70 12.88 6.99
N PRO A 128 1.51 13.68 8.04
CA PRO A 128 1.92 13.32 9.39
C PRO A 128 1.32 11.99 9.83
N VAL A 129 2.15 11.13 10.40
CA VAL A 129 1.76 9.84 10.99
C VAL A 129 2.44 9.64 12.34
N ASN A 130 1.91 8.76 13.17
CA ASN A 130 2.58 8.32 14.39
C ASN A 130 3.73 7.37 14.05
N GLY A 131 4.80 7.89 13.45
CA GLY A 131 5.92 7.09 12.95
C GLY A 131 6.59 7.72 11.75
N ILE A 132 6.89 6.91 10.74
CA ILE A 132 7.66 7.34 9.56
C ILE A 132 6.83 7.06 8.31
N LEU A 133 6.73 8.05 7.44
CA LEU A 133 6.19 7.92 6.10
C LEU A 133 7.19 8.52 5.11
N ILE A 134 7.75 7.67 4.26
CA ILE A 134 8.61 8.04 3.13
C ILE A 134 7.78 7.86 1.86
N CYS A 135 7.54 8.95 1.12
CA CYS A 135 6.74 8.91 -0.08
C CYS A 135 7.30 7.96 -1.14
N GLY A 136 6.43 7.51 -2.04
CA GLY A 136 6.81 6.72 -3.19
C GLY A 136 6.82 7.48 -4.50
N PHE A 137 6.76 6.71 -5.58
CA PHE A 137 6.62 7.19 -6.95
C PHE A 137 5.59 8.34 -7.06
N LEU A 138 5.92 9.34 -7.89
CA LEU A 138 5.28 10.66 -8.04
C LEU A 138 5.65 11.73 -7.01
N ALA A 139 6.57 11.46 -6.09
CA ALA A 139 7.19 12.52 -5.30
C ALA A 139 7.94 13.49 -6.24
N THR A 140 7.62 14.78 -6.16
CA THR A 140 8.18 15.80 -7.06
C THR A 140 9.38 16.51 -6.46
N ASP A 141 9.63 16.31 -5.17
CA ASP A 141 10.78 16.85 -4.45
C ASP A 141 11.16 15.92 -3.28
N ILE A 142 12.31 16.24 -2.68
CA ILE A 142 12.88 15.55 -1.53
C ILE A 142 12.79 16.39 -0.24
N ASN A 143 12.12 17.55 -0.32
CA ASN A 143 12.21 18.63 0.65
C ASN A 143 11.12 18.56 1.71
#